data_AF-A0A9D1H678-F1
#
_entry.id   AF-A0A9D1H678-F1
#
_cell.length_a   1.000
_cell.length_b   1.000
_cell.length_c   1.000
_cell.angle_alpha   90.00
_cell.angle_beta   90.00
_cell.angle_gamma   90.00
#
_symmetry.space_group_name_H-M   'P 1'
#
loop_
_entity.id
_entity.type
_entity.pdbx_description
1 polymer ?
#
loop_
_entity_poly.entity_id
_entity_poly.type
_entity_poly.pdbx_seq_one_letter_code
_entity_poly.pdbx_strand_id
1 'polypeptide(L)'
;MKRIAAAAFICVGLFTLTSCNQQIQQGNYNVQYFFSGQVIDAEEEYLRIEVSDTGNSNLSEGTVIEVSTDVVAAAGCPDLAAGDYAKVLTARNVEDGQTDRLDALSIYPLDENDAVVEAVSLHSVQQWSEEYTAGDYFLYANEGSVSSGQATAMSLADYAIPYEETRYFSDDRQQLEAEQVIPEMEQPGFDSYVNYLETGEIYSVNMIWSRSDGRLDSSHLMVTAGYQPVEQIEDCIAIELDENGQIVEPTVTVTERDGVQIVAEGREDRAKTVTFQTEDGWYQISGSADDSYESVIELLDWFWEHPLDFSLFPIESGDAYAYAPMSEYPGVFADCLPDCEKWGLIAEQSDLMLKNGEPVSFAGYYTTDAENNEIEDAVSFNWEVHFLPESNSPFDSDGSLDQLTQQNVADILTEKGWIAFTIEENLVIIYPDTDEHADFIWQLMQSLIQS
;
A
#
# COMPACT_ATOMS: atom_id res chain seq x y z
N MET A 1 7.09 -8.39 39.10
CA MET A 1 6.57 -9.46 38.22
C MET A 1 5.08 -9.27 38.01
N LYS A 2 4.74 -8.47 36.99
CA LYS A 2 3.56 -8.53 36.12
C LYS A 2 3.46 -7.18 35.40
N ARG A 3 3.46 -7.26 34.06
CA ARG A 3 3.14 -6.24 33.05
C ARG A 3 4.20 -5.17 32.79
N ILE A 4 5.15 -5.54 31.92
CA ILE A 4 5.89 -4.65 31.00
C ILE A 4 5.33 -5.03 29.63
N ALA A 5 4.46 -4.21 29.07
CA ALA A 5 3.93 -4.30 27.71
C ALA A 5 3.08 -3.04 27.46
N ALA A 6 3.74 -1.93 27.16
CA ALA A 6 3.14 -0.70 26.65
C ALA A 6 4.28 0.16 26.09
N ALA A 7 4.71 -0.18 24.88
CA ALA A 7 5.57 0.63 24.02
C ALA A 7 5.53 -0.02 22.62
N ALA A 8 4.34 -0.01 22.02
CA ALA A 8 4.16 -0.24 20.59
C ALA A 8 3.40 1.00 20.11
N PHE A 9 4.16 2.05 19.82
CA PHE A 9 3.63 3.28 19.25
C PHE A 9 3.06 2.96 17.88
N ILE A 10 1.77 3.26 17.74
CA ILE A 10 1.00 3.17 16.51
C ILE A 10 1.38 4.41 15.69
N CYS A 11 2.36 4.27 14.80
CA CYS A 11 2.60 5.22 13.71
C CYS A 11 1.73 4.82 12.53
N VAL A 12 0.43 5.11 12.60
CA VAL A 12 -0.47 5.11 11.43
C VAL A 12 -0.80 6.58 11.19
N GLY A 13 -0.05 7.21 10.27
CA GLY A 13 -0.16 8.65 9.99
C GLY A 13 1.16 9.41 9.80
N LEU A 14 2.33 8.74 9.85
CA LEU A 14 3.63 9.37 9.58
C LEU A 14 4.39 8.62 8.47
N PHE A 15 3.94 8.74 7.23
CA PHE A 15 4.87 8.71 6.11
C PHE A 15 5.54 10.08 6.02
N THR A 16 6.67 10.20 6.70
CA THR A 16 7.62 11.30 6.53
C THR A 16 8.30 11.16 5.16
N LEU A 17 7.76 11.79 4.12
CA LEU A 17 8.57 12.16 2.96
C LEU A 17 9.27 13.48 3.28
N THR A 18 10.46 13.34 3.86
CA THR A 18 11.42 14.43 3.99
C THR A 18 11.80 14.94 2.60
N SER A 19 11.17 16.03 2.18
CA SER A 19 11.68 16.89 1.12
C SER A 19 12.99 17.55 1.60
N CYS A 20 14.13 16.94 1.26
CA CYS A 20 15.36 17.65 0.88
C CYS A 20 16.43 16.67 0.36
N ASN A 21 16.64 16.70 -0.96
CA ASN A 21 17.89 16.37 -1.68
C ASN A 21 18.93 15.55 -0.89
N GLN A 22 18.74 14.23 -0.84
CA GLN A 22 19.84 13.28 -0.68
C GLN A 22 19.46 11.94 -1.31
N GLN A 23 20.09 11.63 -2.45
CA GLN A 23 20.25 10.26 -2.90
C GLN A 23 20.88 9.45 -1.76
N ILE A 24 20.07 8.67 -1.04
CA ILE A 24 20.55 7.60 -0.16
C ILE A 24 19.69 6.38 -0.45
N GLN A 25 20.33 5.43 -1.13
CA GLN A 25 19.95 4.03 -1.23
C GLN A 25 19.52 3.50 0.14
N GLN A 26 18.22 3.25 0.32
CA GLN A 26 17.74 2.30 1.32
C GLN A 26 17.48 0.98 0.60
N GLY A 27 18.21 -0.07 1.03
CA GLY A 27 18.09 -1.40 0.47
C GLY A 27 16.71 -1.99 0.73
N ASN A 28 16.07 -2.36 -0.38
CA ASN A 28 14.87 -3.18 -0.50
C ASN A 28 14.96 -4.47 0.32
N TYR A 29 13.92 -4.76 1.09
CA TYR A 29 13.67 -6.12 1.56
C TYR A 29 12.36 -6.74 1.04
N ASN A 30 11.52 -6.00 0.29
CA ASN A 30 10.20 -6.49 -0.12
C ASN A 30 9.88 -6.30 -1.62
N VAL A 31 10.82 -5.88 -2.47
CA VAL A 31 10.60 -5.67 -3.92
C VAL A 31 11.34 -6.73 -4.72
N GLN A 32 10.64 -7.40 -5.66
CA GLN A 32 11.26 -8.29 -6.62
C GLN A 32 11.65 -7.56 -7.90
N TYR A 33 12.75 -8.00 -8.48
CA TYR A 33 13.28 -7.48 -9.72
C TYR A 33 13.32 -8.58 -10.76
N PHE A 34 13.02 -8.24 -12.02
CA PHE A 34 13.13 -9.18 -13.11
C PHE A 34 13.76 -8.56 -14.35
N PHE A 35 14.31 -9.43 -15.17
CA PHE A 35 14.74 -9.14 -16.52
C PHE A 35 14.60 -10.40 -17.37
N SER A 36 14.56 -10.25 -18.68
CA SER A 36 14.48 -11.35 -19.64
C SER A 36 15.60 -11.26 -20.66
N GLY A 37 16.03 -12.41 -21.18
CA GLY A 37 17.11 -12.44 -22.14
C GLY A 37 17.33 -13.79 -22.79
N GLN A 38 18.20 -13.78 -23.79
CA GLN A 38 18.63 -15.02 -24.44
C GLN A 38 19.75 -15.67 -23.64
N VAL A 39 19.61 -16.96 -23.36
CA VAL A 39 20.68 -17.80 -22.81
C VAL A 39 21.76 -17.95 -23.88
N ILE A 40 22.92 -17.36 -23.66
CA ILE A 40 24.07 -17.45 -24.59
C ILE A 40 25.04 -18.57 -24.21
N ASP A 41 25.00 -19.02 -22.94
CA ASP A 41 25.78 -20.14 -22.42
C ASP A 41 25.03 -20.80 -21.26
N ALA A 42 25.07 -22.12 -21.17
CA ALA A 42 24.37 -22.88 -20.14
C ALA A 42 25.30 -23.95 -19.56
N GLU A 43 25.60 -23.84 -18.27
CA GLU A 43 26.46 -24.73 -17.51
C GLU A 43 25.68 -25.28 -16.29
N GLU A 44 26.17 -26.36 -15.69
CA GLU A 44 25.46 -27.02 -14.56
C GLU A 44 25.22 -26.08 -13.37
N GLU A 45 26.13 -25.14 -13.12
CA GLU A 45 26.08 -24.22 -11.97
C GLU A 45 25.62 -22.80 -12.31
N TYR A 46 25.46 -22.45 -13.59
CA TYR A 46 25.07 -21.10 -14.01
C TYR A 46 24.59 -21.02 -15.46
N LEU A 47 23.81 -19.97 -15.75
CA LEU A 47 23.46 -19.52 -17.09
C LEU A 47 24.12 -18.17 -17.37
N ARG A 48 24.54 -17.92 -18.62
CA ARG A 48 24.86 -16.57 -19.09
C ARG A 48 23.74 -16.10 -19.99
N ILE A 49 23.16 -14.97 -19.62
CA ILE A 49 21.97 -14.42 -20.28
C ILE A 49 22.33 -13.04 -20.80
N GLU A 50 22.14 -12.83 -22.11
CA GLU A 50 22.19 -11.51 -22.74
C GLU A 50 20.80 -10.88 -22.63
N VAL A 51 20.72 -9.80 -21.86
CA VAL A 51 19.46 -9.09 -21.55
C VAL A 51 18.86 -8.53 -22.82
N SER A 52 17.61 -8.89 -23.12
CA SER A 52 16.82 -8.33 -24.23
C SER A 52 15.65 -7.49 -23.75
N ASP A 53 15.19 -7.73 -22.53
CA ASP A 53 14.21 -6.91 -21.83
C ASP A 53 14.68 -6.68 -20.39
N THR A 54 14.70 -5.41 -19.98
CA THR A 54 15.24 -4.98 -18.70
C THR A 54 14.23 -5.17 -17.57
N GLY A 55 12.95 -5.42 -17.88
CA GLY A 55 11.88 -5.50 -16.89
C GLY A 55 11.86 -4.28 -15.98
N ASN A 56 11.79 -4.52 -14.67
CA ASN A 56 11.92 -3.48 -13.63
C ASN A 56 13.34 -3.40 -13.01
N SER A 57 14.35 -4.00 -13.66
CA SER A 57 15.76 -3.92 -13.23
C SER A 57 16.49 -2.69 -13.79
N ASN A 58 17.66 -2.37 -13.24
CA ASN A 58 18.56 -1.30 -13.72
C ASN A 58 19.60 -1.81 -14.75
N LEU A 59 19.35 -2.94 -15.40
CA LEU A 59 20.21 -3.48 -16.45
C LEU A 59 19.97 -2.72 -17.77
N SER A 60 21.01 -2.61 -18.59
CA SER A 60 20.88 -2.19 -19.98
C SER A 60 20.61 -3.38 -20.91
N GLU A 61 19.84 -3.16 -21.97
CA GLU A 61 19.70 -4.11 -23.08
C GLU A 61 21.08 -4.44 -23.68
N GLY A 62 21.34 -5.71 -23.93
CA GLY A 62 22.62 -6.25 -24.40
C GLY A 62 23.66 -6.49 -23.28
N THR A 63 23.34 -6.17 -22.02
CA THR A 63 24.20 -6.56 -20.90
C THR A 63 24.18 -8.08 -20.73
N VAL A 64 25.35 -8.69 -20.49
CA VAL A 64 25.48 -10.13 -20.23
C VAL A 64 25.64 -10.37 -18.74
N ILE A 65 24.72 -11.12 -18.16
CA ILE A 65 24.70 -11.45 -16.73
C ILE A 65 24.89 -12.96 -16.54
N GLU A 66 25.68 -13.33 -15.54
CA GLU A 66 25.82 -14.72 -15.08
C GLU A 66 24.86 -14.96 -13.92
N VAL A 67 23.95 -15.92 -14.07
CA VAL A 67 22.88 -16.24 -13.13
C VAL A 67 23.07 -17.65 -12.59
N SER A 68 22.97 -17.83 -11.27
CA SER A 68 23.07 -19.14 -10.63
C SER A 68 21.91 -20.06 -11.03
N THR A 69 22.20 -21.34 -11.31
CA THR A 69 21.19 -22.39 -11.47
C THR A 69 20.72 -22.97 -10.12
N ASP A 70 21.44 -22.67 -9.03
CA ASP A 70 21.01 -22.96 -7.66
C ASP A 70 20.00 -21.88 -7.22
N VAL A 71 18.79 -22.01 -7.75
CA VAL A 71 17.68 -21.08 -7.50
C VAL A 71 16.94 -21.43 -6.22
N VAL A 72 16.26 -20.44 -5.64
CA VAL A 72 15.46 -20.67 -4.41
C VAL A 72 14.20 -21.49 -4.69
N ALA A 73 13.63 -21.39 -5.90
CA ALA A 73 12.45 -22.14 -6.32
C ALA A 73 12.65 -23.66 -6.14
N ALA A 74 11.68 -24.33 -5.51
CA ALA A 74 11.68 -25.77 -5.24
C ALA A 74 11.62 -26.62 -6.52
N ALA A 75 11.08 -26.06 -7.60
CA ALA A 75 11.14 -26.66 -8.94
C ALA A 75 12.58 -26.74 -9.50
N GLY A 76 13.50 -25.93 -8.94
CA GLY A 76 14.86 -25.78 -9.43
C GLY A 76 14.94 -24.98 -10.72
N CYS A 77 16.16 -24.84 -11.26
CA CYS A 77 16.35 -24.22 -12.57
C CYS A 77 15.79 -25.15 -13.67
N PRO A 78 14.96 -24.65 -14.61
CA PRO A 78 14.53 -25.43 -15.75
C PRO A 78 15.72 -25.84 -16.64
N ASP A 79 15.55 -26.91 -17.43
CA ASP A 79 16.57 -27.39 -18.36
C ASP A 79 16.64 -26.44 -19.57
N LEU A 80 17.59 -25.50 -19.53
CA LEU A 80 17.81 -24.46 -20.52
C LEU A 80 19.11 -24.68 -21.28
N ALA A 81 19.11 -24.41 -22.58
CA ALA A 81 20.26 -24.50 -23.46
C ALA A 81 20.59 -23.13 -24.10
N ALA A 82 21.82 -23.02 -24.62
CA ALA A 82 22.21 -21.84 -25.39
C ALA A 82 21.30 -21.66 -26.62
N GLY A 83 20.68 -20.49 -26.73
CA GLY A 83 19.69 -20.13 -27.74
C GLY A 83 18.27 -19.99 -27.20
N ASP A 84 17.97 -20.59 -26.04
CA ASP A 84 16.68 -20.46 -25.36
C ASP A 84 16.53 -19.06 -24.75
N TYR A 85 15.29 -18.64 -24.48
CA TYR A 85 15.00 -17.41 -23.77
C TYR A 85 14.57 -17.72 -22.35
N ALA A 86 14.95 -16.86 -21.41
CA ALA A 86 14.62 -17.03 -20.01
C ALA A 86 14.30 -15.69 -19.34
N LYS A 87 13.34 -15.75 -18.42
CA LYS A 87 13.04 -14.69 -17.45
C LYS A 87 13.65 -15.04 -16.11
N VAL A 88 14.31 -14.06 -15.49
CA VAL A 88 15.03 -14.24 -14.23
C VAL A 88 14.43 -13.31 -13.20
N LEU A 89 14.06 -13.88 -12.05
CA LEU A 89 13.53 -13.14 -10.91
C LEU A 89 14.59 -13.06 -9.81
N THR A 90 14.76 -11.89 -9.18
CA THR A 90 15.76 -11.64 -8.14
C THR A 90 15.19 -10.87 -6.95
N ALA A 91 15.78 -11.10 -5.78
CA ALA A 91 15.40 -10.41 -4.54
C ALA A 91 15.90 -8.97 -4.43
N ARG A 92 16.74 -8.53 -5.37
CA ARG A 92 17.35 -7.20 -5.35
C ARG A 92 17.54 -6.69 -6.77
N ASN A 93 17.54 -5.37 -6.90
CA ASN A 93 17.83 -4.72 -8.17
C ASN A 93 19.24 -5.08 -8.61
N VAL A 94 19.40 -5.20 -9.93
CA VAL A 94 20.65 -5.57 -10.59
C VAL A 94 21.04 -4.41 -11.48
N GLU A 95 22.31 -4.02 -11.42
CA GLU A 95 22.86 -2.89 -12.16
C GLU A 95 23.94 -3.36 -13.14
N ASP A 96 24.15 -2.59 -14.21
CA ASP A 96 25.22 -2.82 -15.16
C ASP A 96 26.60 -2.89 -14.49
N GLY A 97 27.43 -3.83 -14.95
CA GLY A 97 28.81 -3.97 -14.48
C GLY A 97 28.95 -4.76 -13.18
N GLN A 98 27.87 -5.35 -12.65
CA GLN A 98 27.95 -6.36 -11.61
C GLN A 98 28.76 -7.56 -12.11
N THR A 99 29.87 -7.86 -11.43
CA THR A 99 30.78 -8.96 -11.82
C THR A 99 30.53 -10.26 -11.09
N ASP A 100 29.74 -10.21 -10.02
CA ASP A 100 29.41 -11.38 -9.21
C ASP A 100 28.23 -12.13 -9.83
N ARG A 101 28.29 -13.46 -9.78
CA ARG A 101 27.19 -14.34 -10.17
C ARG A 101 25.93 -13.94 -9.39
N LEU A 102 24.83 -13.80 -10.12
CA LEU A 102 23.56 -13.35 -9.59
C LEU A 102 22.77 -14.53 -9.03
N ASP A 103 22.37 -14.44 -7.76
CA ASP A 103 21.46 -15.39 -7.15
C ASP A 103 20.03 -15.10 -7.62
N ALA A 104 19.44 -16.05 -8.34
CA ALA A 104 18.06 -15.97 -8.79
C ALA A 104 17.11 -16.61 -7.79
N LEU A 105 15.95 -15.99 -7.62
CA LEU A 105 14.82 -16.57 -6.90
C LEU A 105 14.20 -17.69 -7.72
N SER A 106 13.92 -17.40 -8.98
CA SER A 106 13.38 -18.33 -9.96
C SER A 106 13.86 -17.97 -11.36
N ILE A 107 13.84 -18.96 -12.25
CA ILE A 107 14.17 -18.82 -13.67
C ILE A 107 13.06 -19.52 -14.44
N TYR A 108 12.50 -18.85 -15.44
CA TYR A 108 11.41 -19.34 -16.26
C TYR A 108 11.85 -19.42 -17.72
N PRO A 109 11.57 -20.51 -18.46
CA PRO A 109 11.80 -20.53 -19.90
C PRO A 109 10.77 -19.64 -20.60
N LEU A 110 11.13 -18.98 -21.69
CA LEU A 110 10.24 -18.15 -22.50
C LEU A 110 10.04 -18.76 -23.90
N ASP A 111 8.87 -18.51 -24.49
CA ASP A 111 8.50 -18.95 -25.83
C ASP A 111 8.90 -17.91 -26.89
N GLU A 112 8.55 -18.18 -28.14
CA GLU A 112 8.86 -17.28 -29.26
C GLU A 112 8.13 -15.93 -29.25
N ASN A 113 7.20 -15.72 -28.30
CA ASN A 113 6.46 -14.50 -28.07
C ASN A 113 6.75 -13.89 -26.69
N ASP A 114 7.86 -14.28 -26.04
CA ASP A 114 8.26 -13.84 -24.69
C ASP A 114 7.29 -14.26 -23.57
N ALA A 115 6.43 -15.26 -23.81
CA ALA A 115 5.56 -15.83 -22.78
C ALA A 115 6.26 -16.99 -22.04
N VAL A 116 6.06 -17.11 -20.72
CA VAL A 116 6.65 -18.23 -19.97
C VAL A 116 6.14 -19.58 -20.45
N VAL A 117 7.09 -20.43 -20.86
CA VAL A 117 6.87 -21.83 -21.20
C VAL A 117 6.78 -22.60 -19.90
N GLU A 118 5.57 -22.74 -19.38
CA GLU A 118 5.19 -23.62 -18.25
C GLU A 118 6.26 -23.77 -17.15
N ALA A 119 6.31 -22.82 -16.21
CA ALA A 119 6.69 -23.15 -14.83
C ALA A 119 5.49 -22.96 -13.90
N VAL A 120 4.33 -23.50 -14.28
CA VAL A 120 3.27 -23.78 -13.31
C VAL A 120 3.72 -25.01 -12.53
N SER A 121 4.21 -24.82 -11.32
CA SER A 121 4.33 -25.90 -10.35
C SER A 121 2.98 -26.61 -10.25
N LEU A 122 2.97 -27.86 -10.72
CA LEU A 122 1.86 -28.81 -10.86
C LEU A 122 0.78 -28.74 -9.75
N HIS A 123 -0.16 -27.81 -9.89
CA HIS A 123 -1.53 -27.99 -9.44
C HIS A 123 -2.42 -27.84 -10.67
N SER A 124 -3.33 -28.78 -10.88
CA SER A 124 -4.22 -28.78 -12.05
C SER A 124 -5.00 -27.48 -12.10
N VAL A 125 -4.93 -26.75 -13.22
CA VAL A 125 -5.82 -25.61 -13.49
C VAL A 125 -7.26 -26.05 -13.23
N GLN A 126 -7.89 -25.40 -12.27
CA GLN A 126 -9.25 -25.68 -11.90
C GLN A 126 -10.20 -25.09 -12.93
N GLN A 127 -11.26 -25.82 -13.28
CA GLN A 127 -12.29 -25.31 -14.16
C GLN A 127 -13.39 -24.71 -13.29
N TRP A 128 -13.63 -23.41 -13.43
CA TRP A 128 -14.66 -22.70 -12.69
C TRP A 128 -16.03 -23.34 -12.88
N SER A 129 -16.85 -23.26 -11.83
CA SER A 129 -18.27 -23.62 -11.92
C SER A 129 -19.10 -22.72 -11.02
N GLU A 130 -20.40 -22.59 -11.34
CA GLU A 130 -21.37 -21.83 -10.53
C GLU A 130 -21.49 -22.33 -9.07
N GLU A 131 -20.97 -23.52 -8.76
CA GLU A 131 -20.97 -24.07 -7.40
C GLU A 131 -19.71 -23.68 -6.59
N TYR A 132 -18.76 -22.95 -7.17
CA TYR A 132 -17.55 -22.53 -6.48
C TYR A 132 -17.88 -21.58 -5.33
N THR A 133 -17.25 -21.85 -4.20
CA THR A 133 -17.21 -20.97 -3.04
C THR A 133 -15.95 -20.13 -3.10
N ALA A 134 -15.90 -19.05 -2.31
CA ALA A 134 -14.71 -18.20 -2.25
C ALA A 134 -13.45 -19.00 -1.88
N GLY A 135 -13.57 -19.95 -0.96
CA GLY A 135 -12.46 -20.82 -0.56
C GLY A 135 -11.93 -21.75 -1.67
N ASP A 136 -12.71 -22.05 -2.70
CA ASP A 136 -12.24 -22.88 -3.83
C ASP A 136 -11.19 -22.14 -4.67
N TYR A 137 -11.30 -20.80 -4.78
CA TYR A 137 -10.26 -19.97 -5.40
C TYR A 137 -8.96 -19.98 -4.62
N PHE A 138 -8.94 -20.34 -3.34
CA PHE A 138 -7.72 -20.39 -2.52
C PHE A 138 -7.36 -21.81 -2.08
N LEU A 139 -7.88 -22.84 -2.78
CA LEU A 139 -7.82 -24.24 -2.34
C LEU A 139 -6.41 -24.72 -2.00
N TYR A 140 -5.43 -24.42 -2.86
CA TYR A 140 -4.05 -24.87 -2.70
C TYR A 140 -3.21 -23.89 -1.87
N ALA A 141 -3.64 -22.64 -1.70
CA ALA A 141 -2.96 -21.61 -0.92
C ALA A 141 -2.84 -21.91 0.59
N ASN A 142 -3.59 -22.92 1.06
CA ASN A 142 -3.60 -23.39 2.45
C ASN A 142 -2.56 -24.48 2.81
N GLU A 143 -1.79 -25.02 1.87
CA GLU A 143 -0.98 -26.25 2.11
C GLU A 143 0.39 -26.04 2.81
N GLY A 144 0.80 -24.81 3.13
CA GLY A 144 2.11 -24.52 3.76
C GLY A 144 2.12 -24.43 5.30
N SER A 145 3.24 -24.83 5.93
CA SER A 145 3.45 -24.79 7.38
C SER A 145 3.39 -23.38 7.99
N VAL A 146 2.94 -23.33 9.25
CA VAL A 146 2.70 -22.15 10.10
C VAL A 146 4.01 -21.45 10.48
N SER A 147 4.12 -20.14 10.23
CA SER A 147 4.90 -19.23 11.10
C SER A 147 4.31 -17.82 11.07
N SER A 148 4.11 -17.22 12.24
CA SER A 148 3.36 -15.98 12.54
C SER A 148 4.00 -14.67 12.05
N GLY A 149 4.59 -14.65 10.85
CA GLY A 149 5.09 -13.43 10.21
C GLY A 149 3.95 -12.60 9.62
N GLN A 150 4.02 -11.27 9.79
CA GLN A 150 3.13 -10.33 9.10
C GLN A 150 3.39 -10.40 7.59
N ALA A 151 2.46 -10.99 6.84
CA ALA A 151 2.47 -10.92 5.39
C ALA A 151 1.96 -9.53 4.98
N THR A 152 2.82 -8.74 4.34
CA THR A 152 2.41 -7.53 3.63
C THR A 152 2.26 -7.91 2.17
N ALA A 153 1.03 -8.05 1.69
CA ALA A 153 0.79 -8.09 0.25
C ALA A 153 1.06 -6.68 -0.25
N MET A 154 2.23 -6.46 -0.84
CA MET A 154 2.48 -5.22 -1.57
C MET A 154 1.92 -5.42 -2.98
N SER A 155 0.98 -4.55 -3.36
CA SER A 155 0.60 -4.37 -4.75
C SER A 155 1.84 -4.04 -5.57
N LEU A 156 1.81 -4.33 -6.88
CA LEU A 156 2.77 -3.82 -7.86
C LEU A 156 3.07 -2.31 -7.69
N ALA A 157 2.17 -1.56 -7.05
CA ALA A 157 2.09 -0.12 -6.89
C ALA A 157 3.32 0.63 -6.33
N ASP A 158 4.22 0.03 -5.53
CA ASP A 158 5.01 0.87 -4.62
C ASP A 158 6.48 1.16 -4.97
N TYR A 159 7.17 0.41 -5.84
CA TYR A 159 8.55 0.79 -6.21
C TYR A 159 8.92 0.38 -7.64
N ALA A 160 9.18 1.40 -8.47
CA ALA A 160 9.60 1.36 -9.88
C ALA A 160 8.48 1.28 -10.94
N ILE A 161 7.38 1.99 -10.72
CA ILE A 161 6.39 2.21 -11.77
C ILE A 161 6.64 3.56 -12.48
N PRO A 162 6.63 3.63 -13.81
CA PRO A 162 6.85 4.87 -14.57
C PRO A 162 5.60 5.76 -14.64
N TYR A 163 4.93 6.06 -13.53
CA TYR A 163 3.91 7.12 -13.50
C TYR A 163 4.53 8.44 -13.02
N GLU A 164 4.07 9.53 -13.61
CA GLU A 164 4.57 10.89 -13.33
C GLU A 164 3.59 11.70 -12.49
N GLU A 165 2.30 11.35 -12.53
CA GLU A 165 1.25 12.13 -11.90
C GLU A 165 0.19 11.24 -11.26
N THR A 166 -0.30 11.64 -10.08
CA THR A 166 -1.39 10.97 -9.37
C THR A 166 -2.54 11.95 -9.16
N ARG A 167 -3.77 11.50 -9.44
CA ARG A 167 -5.01 12.26 -9.17
C ARG A 167 -5.97 11.43 -8.34
N TYR A 168 -6.71 12.09 -7.46
CA TYR A 168 -7.58 11.44 -6.49
C TYR A 168 -9.06 11.60 -6.87
N PHE A 169 -9.85 10.56 -6.63
CA PHE A 169 -11.28 10.48 -6.92
C PHE A 169 -12.07 9.97 -5.69
N SER A 170 -11.47 10.06 -4.49
CA SER A 170 -12.08 9.55 -3.26
C SER A 170 -13.44 10.20 -2.96
N ASP A 171 -13.59 11.49 -3.27
CA ASP A 171 -14.83 12.26 -3.04
C ASP A 171 -15.97 11.82 -3.96
N ASP A 172 -15.66 11.16 -5.07
CA ASP A 172 -16.63 10.70 -6.05
C ASP A 172 -17.31 9.38 -5.66
N ARG A 173 -16.98 8.80 -4.49
CA ARG A 173 -17.52 7.50 -4.02
C ARG A 173 -19.01 7.35 -4.28
N GLN A 174 -19.82 8.30 -3.81
CA GLN A 174 -21.29 8.22 -3.94
C GLN A 174 -21.74 8.25 -5.40
N GLN A 175 -21.04 8.99 -6.26
CA GLN A 175 -21.33 9.02 -7.69
C GLN A 175 -20.91 7.71 -8.35
N LEU A 176 -19.71 7.21 -8.06
CA LEU A 176 -19.19 5.95 -8.59
C LEU A 176 -20.08 4.76 -8.19
N GLU A 177 -20.57 4.71 -6.95
CA GLU A 177 -21.54 3.72 -6.48
C GLU A 177 -22.89 3.85 -7.23
N ALA A 178 -23.41 5.07 -7.36
CA ALA A 178 -24.69 5.33 -8.05
C ALA A 178 -24.65 5.01 -9.55
N GLU A 179 -23.49 5.19 -10.19
CA GLU A 179 -23.22 4.87 -11.59
C GLU A 179 -22.81 3.40 -11.80
N GLN A 180 -22.71 2.61 -10.72
CA GLN A 180 -22.29 1.21 -10.71
C GLN A 180 -20.88 0.97 -11.27
N VAL A 181 -20.01 1.96 -11.12
CA VAL A 181 -18.57 1.83 -11.42
C VAL A 181 -17.89 0.99 -10.35
N ILE A 182 -18.31 1.17 -9.09
CA ILE A 182 -17.82 0.45 -7.92
C ILE A 182 -18.99 -0.11 -7.11
N PRO A 183 -18.79 -1.16 -6.29
CA PRO A 183 -19.84 -1.69 -5.44
C PRO A 183 -20.11 -0.78 -4.23
N GLU A 184 -21.35 -0.84 -3.72
CA GLU A 184 -21.67 -0.31 -2.39
C GLU A 184 -21.05 -1.22 -1.33
N MET A 185 -20.14 -0.67 -0.51
CA MET A 185 -19.39 -1.41 0.51
C MET A 185 -19.70 -0.90 1.93
N GLU A 186 -19.76 -1.81 2.90
CA GLU A 186 -20.04 -1.46 4.31
C GLU A 186 -18.89 -0.66 4.97
N GLN A 187 -17.67 -0.75 4.43
CA GLN A 187 -16.51 -0.02 4.90
C GLN A 187 -16.75 1.50 4.79
N PRO A 188 -16.56 2.26 5.89
CA PRO A 188 -16.79 3.70 5.88
C PRO A 188 -15.70 4.46 5.11
N GLY A 189 -14.46 4.00 5.16
CA GLY A 189 -13.34 4.61 4.44
C GLY A 189 -13.33 4.20 2.97
N PHE A 190 -13.05 5.16 2.10
CA PHE A 190 -12.81 4.93 0.69
C PHE A 190 -11.75 5.89 0.17
N ASP A 191 -10.71 5.33 -0.43
CA ASP A 191 -9.70 6.08 -1.15
C ASP A 191 -9.66 5.62 -2.60
N SER A 192 -9.66 6.57 -3.54
CA SER A 192 -9.44 6.26 -4.94
C SER A 192 -8.42 7.21 -5.54
N TYR A 193 -7.46 6.65 -6.24
CA TYR A 193 -6.45 7.42 -6.95
C TYR A 193 -6.02 6.73 -8.24
N VAL A 194 -5.65 7.55 -9.21
CA VAL A 194 -5.25 7.13 -10.55
C VAL A 194 -3.86 7.65 -10.83
N ASN A 195 -3.00 6.76 -11.28
CA ASN A 195 -1.64 7.04 -11.67
C ASN A 195 -1.57 7.20 -13.19
N TYR A 196 -0.91 8.26 -13.66
CA TYR A 196 -0.79 8.61 -15.07
C TYR A 196 0.68 8.64 -15.50
N LEU A 197 0.95 8.17 -16.71
CA LEU A 197 2.24 8.29 -17.38
C LEU A 197 2.53 9.77 -17.75
N GLU A 198 3.77 10.08 -18.13
CA GLU A 198 4.15 11.39 -18.72
C GLU A 198 3.25 11.78 -19.91
N THR A 199 2.74 10.80 -20.66
CA THR A 199 1.84 11.01 -21.80
C THR A 199 0.44 11.48 -21.40
N GLY A 200 0.09 11.41 -20.12
CA GLY A 200 -1.26 11.62 -19.59
C GLY A 200 -2.18 10.40 -19.71
N GLU A 201 -1.66 9.25 -20.17
CA GLU A 201 -2.39 7.99 -20.22
C GLU A 201 -2.44 7.34 -18.83
N ILE A 202 -3.54 6.64 -18.53
CA ILE A 202 -3.69 5.93 -17.25
C ILE A 202 -2.70 4.76 -17.20
N TYR A 203 -1.90 4.75 -16.14
CA TYR A 203 -1.09 3.61 -15.75
C TYR A 203 -1.94 2.62 -14.92
N SER A 204 -2.49 3.10 -13.80
CA SER A 204 -3.34 2.29 -12.93
C SER A 204 -4.41 3.11 -12.22
N VAL A 205 -5.55 2.47 -11.95
CA VAL A 205 -6.62 2.94 -11.07
C VAL A 205 -6.58 2.10 -9.80
N ASN A 206 -6.59 2.77 -8.65
CA ASN A 206 -6.51 2.16 -7.33
C ASN A 206 -7.75 2.58 -6.54
N MET A 207 -8.39 1.61 -5.90
CA MET A 207 -9.57 1.79 -5.06
C MET A 207 -9.39 1.00 -3.78
N ILE A 208 -9.56 1.65 -2.64
CA ILE A 208 -9.32 1.06 -1.32
C ILE A 208 -10.54 1.31 -0.47
N TRP A 209 -11.15 0.24 0.04
CA TRP A 209 -12.16 0.29 1.08
C TRP A 209 -11.53 -0.07 2.39
N SER A 210 -11.64 0.83 3.36
CA SER A 210 -10.98 0.67 4.65
C SER A 210 -11.94 0.78 5.81
N ARG A 211 -11.67 -0.02 6.84
CA ARG A 211 -12.32 0.09 8.15
C ARG A 211 -11.24 0.01 9.22
N SER A 212 -10.97 1.16 9.84
CA SER A 212 -10.20 1.21 11.08
C SER A 212 -11.17 1.07 12.25
N ASP A 213 -10.99 0.02 13.06
CA ASP A 213 -11.69 -0.15 14.34
C ASP A 213 -10.84 0.36 15.54
N GLY A 214 -9.79 1.14 15.25
CA GLY A 214 -8.81 1.61 16.23
C GLY A 214 -7.76 0.58 16.62
N ARG A 215 -7.66 -0.57 15.92
CA ARG A 215 -6.59 -1.56 16.10
C ARG A 215 -5.54 -1.48 15.00
N LEU A 216 -4.39 -2.09 15.29
CA LEU A 216 -3.26 -2.24 14.36
C LEU A 216 -3.59 -3.09 13.12
N ASP A 217 -4.58 -3.96 13.23
CA ASP A 217 -5.10 -4.78 12.14
C ASP A 217 -6.42 -4.13 11.68
N SER A 218 -6.42 -3.60 10.46
CA SER A 218 -7.58 -2.93 9.86
C SER A 218 -7.89 -3.56 8.52
N SER A 219 -9.19 -3.64 8.20
CA SER A 219 -9.66 -4.14 6.91
C SER A 219 -9.24 -3.16 5.83
N HIS A 220 -8.57 -3.69 4.79
CA HIS A 220 -8.08 -2.96 3.63
C HIS A 220 -8.33 -3.84 2.41
N LEU A 221 -9.52 -3.67 1.83
CA LEU A 221 -9.84 -4.26 0.53
C LEU A 221 -9.38 -3.29 -0.55
N MET A 222 -8.53 -3.76 -1.45
CA MET A 222 -7.96 -2.94 -2.50
C MET A 222 -8.16 -3.58 -3.87
N VAL A 223 -8.50 -2.75 -4.85
CA VAL A 223 -8.52 -3.09 -6.26
C VAL A 223 -7.53 -2.20 -6.98
N THR A 224 -6.61 -2.82 -7.71
CA THR A 224 -5.72 -2.17 -8.65
C THR A 224 -6.08 -2.66 -10.04
N ALA A 225 -6.29 -1.76 -10.98
CA ALA A 225 -6.61 -2.10 -12.36
C ALA A 225 -5.82 -1.25 -13.35
N GLY A 226 -5.50 -1.80 -14.52
CA GLY A 226 -4.83 -1.07 -15.58
C GLY A 226 -5.14 -1.63 -16.97
N TYR A 227 -4.93 -0.80 -18.00
CA TYR A 227 -5.14 -1.19 -19.40
C TYR A 227 -3.85 -1.66 -20.08
N GLN A 228 -2.71 -1.46 -19.44
CA GLN A 228 -1.42 -1.93 -19.96
C GLN A 228 -1.39 -3.46 -19.91
N PRO A 229 -0.93 -4.15 -20.98
CA PRO A 229 -0.75 -5.58 -20.90
C PRO A 229 0.28 -5.90 -19.80
N VAL A 230 -0.15 -6.58 -18.74
CA VAL A 230 0.77 -7.25 -17.83
C VAL A 230 1.28 -8.46 -18.59
N GLU A 231 2.56 -8.49 -18.92
CA GLU A 231 3.10 -9.54 -19.80
C GLU A 231 2.84 -10.94 -19.23
N GLN A 232 2.84 -11.11 -17.90
CA GLN A 232 2.47 -12.37 -17.23
C GLN A 232 1.80 -12.11 -15.87
N ILE A 233 0.61 -12.67 -15.64
CA ILE A 233 -0.13 -12.59 -14.35
C ILE A 233 0.73 -13.10 -13.18
N GLU A 234 1.68 -14.00 -13.47
CA GLU A 234 2.63 -14.58 -12.52
C GLU A 234 3.65 -13.55 -11.97
N ASP A 235 3.82 -12.40 -12.63
CA ASP A 235 4.64 -11.28 -12.12
C ASP A 235 3.98 -10.52 -10.96
N CYS A 236 2.72 -10.85 -10.67
CA CYS A 236 1.96 -10.28 -9.56
C CYS A 236 2.04 -11.14 -8.28
N ILE A 237 2.80 -12.24 -8.30
CA ILE A 237 2.87 -13.23 -7.20
C ILE A 237 3.78 -12.71 -6.07
N ALA A 238 3.20 -12.48 -4.89
CA ALA A 238 3.96 -12.08 -3.72
C ALA A 238 4.62 -13.31 -3.05
N ILE A 239 5.91 -13.23 -2.74
CA ILE A 239 6.58 -14.26 -1.92
C ILE A 239 6.33 -14.03 -0.43
N GLU A 240 6.00 -15.09 0.29
CA GLU A 240 6.00 -15.09 1.75
C GLU A 240 7.41 -15.38 2.28
N LEU A 241 7.83 -14.69 3.35
CA LEU A 241 9.03 -15.05 4.12
C LEU A 241 8.61 -15.70 5.44
N ASP A 242 9.29 -16.78 5.84
CA ASP A 242 9.12 -17.37 7.16
C ASP A 242 9.81 -16.53 8.26
N GLU A 243 9.62 -16.93 9.51
CA GLU A 243 10.25 -16.28 10.68
C GLU A 243 11.80 -16.27 10.68
N ASN A 244 12.44 -17.01 9.77
CA ASN A 244 13.89 -17.07 9.58
C ASN A 244 14.35 -16.27 8.36
N GLY A 245 13.43 -15.60 7.65
CA GLY A 245 13.70 -14.88 6.41
C GLY A 245 13.88 -15.80 5.20
N GLN A 246 13.41 -17.05 5.28
CA GLN A 246 13.42 -17.99 4.16
C GLN A 246 12.15 -17.84 3.33
N ILE A 247 12.29 -17.88 2.01
CA ILE A 247 11.16 -17.84 1.08
C ILE A 247 10.29 -19.09 1.28
N VAL A 248 9.03 -18.86 1.62
CA VAL A 248 7.97 -19.85 1.55
C VAL A 248 7.33 -19.67 0.18
N GLU A 249 7.38 -20.72 -0.64
CA GLU A 249 6.71 -20.67 -1.94
C GLU A 249 5.21 -20.39 -1.73
N PRO A 250 4.66 -19.32 -2.32
CA PRO A 250 3.23 -19.10 -2.32
C PRO A 250 2.60 -20.24 -3.12
N THR A 251 1.79 -21.07 -2.46
CA THR A 251 0.97 -22.02 -3.20
C THR A 251 -0.14 -21.24 -3.87
N VAL A 252 -0.04 -21.04 -5.17
CA VAL A 252 -1.10 -20.39 -5.95
C VAL A 252 -2.19 -21.39 -6.30
N THR A 253 -3.41 -20.89 -6.43
CA THR A 253 -4.51 -21.61 -7.07
C THR A 253 -4.82 -20.92 -8.38
N VAL A 254 -4.83 -21.68 -9.48
CA VAL A 254 -5.18 -21.17 -10.81
C VAL A 254 -6.54 -21.72 -11.20
N THR A 255 -7.48 -20.82 -11.46
CA THR A 255 -8.83 -21.13 -11.90
C THR A 255 -9.07 -20.56 -13.30
N GLU A 256 -9.50 -21.39 -14.25
CA GLU A 256 -9.99 -20.94 -15.55
C GLU A 256 -11.49 -20.64 -15.44
N ARG A 257 -11.88 -19.40 -15.74
CA ARG A 257 -13.27 -18.94 -15.84
C ARG A 257 -13.45 -18.26 -17.19
N ASP A 258 -14.35 -18.79 -18.01
CA ASP A 258 -14.67 -18.24 -19.34
C ASP A 258 -13.46 -18.02 -20.28
N GLY A 259 -12.43 -18.87 -20.16
CA GLY A 259 -11.20 -18.77 -20.95
C GLY A 259 -10.17 -17.75 -20.42
N VAL A 260 -10.44 -17.14 -19.26
CA VAL A 260 -9.52 -16.27 -18.53
C VAL A 260 -8.96 -17.02 -17.33
N GLN A 261 -7.66 -16.88 -17.09
CA GLN A 261 -7.00 -17.42 -15.90
C GLN A 261 -7.10 -16.41 -14.75
N ILE A 262 -7.50 -16.93 -13.60
CA ILE A 262 -7.54 -16.24 -12.32
C ILE A 262 -6.49 -16.90 -11.43
N VAL A 263 -5.54 -16.13 -10.95
CA VAL A 263 -4.48 -16.59 -10.05
C VAL A 263 -4.73 -16.03 -8.66
N ALA A 264 -4.87 -16.91 -7.68
CA ALA A 264 -5.19 -16.55 -6.32
C ALA A 264 -4.15 -17.10 -5.33
N GLU A 265 -3.80 -16.27 -4.35
CA GLU A 265 -2.78 -16.54 -3.33
C GLU A 265 -3.19 -16.01 -1.96
N GLY A 266 -2.52 -16.50 -0.91
CA GLY A 266 -2.72 -16.06 0.46
C GLY A 266 -3.71 -16.91 1.26
N ARG A 267 -3.97 -16.49 2.50
CA ARG A 267 -4.71 -17.29 3.49
C ARG A 267 -5.82 -16.51 4.19
N GLU A 268 -6.75 -17.22 4.80
CA GLU A 268 -7.85 -16.60 5.56
C GLU A 268 -7.31 -15.70 6.67
N ASP A 269 -6.27 -16.13 7.39
CA ASP A 269 -5.64 -15.41 8.50
C ASP A 269 -4.50 -14.47 8.08
N ARG A 270 -4.37 -14.18 6.79
CA ARG A 270 -3.30 -13.36 6.20
C ARG A 270 -3.84 -12.51 5.05
N ALA A 271 -2.96 -11.69 4.48
CA ALA A 271 -3.25 -11.06 3.21
C ALA A 271 -3.55 -12.11 2.14
N LYS A 272 -4.47 -11.77 1.23
CA LYS A 272 -4.87 -12.62 0.11
C LYS A 272 -5.03 -11.77 -1.15
N THR A 273 -4.72 -12.35 -2.28
CA THR A 273 -4.72 -11.64 -3.56
C THR A 273 -5.36 -12.51 -4.63
N VAL A 274 -6.10 -11.88 -5.54
CA VAL A 274 -6.58 -12.51 -6.77
C VAL A 274 -6.25 -11.60 -7.95
N THR A 275 -5.64 -12.18 -8.98
CA THR A 275 -5.21 -11.46 -10.18
C THR A 275 -5.78 -12.11 -11.43
N PHE A 276 -6.29 -11.30 -12.35
CA PHE A 276 -6.82 -11.77 -13.64
C PHE A 276 -6.69 -10.69 -14.72
N GLN A 277 -6.77 -11.11 -15.98
CA GLN A 277 -6.69 -10.21 -17.12
C GLN A 277 -7.75 -10.56 -18.17
N THR A 278 -8.43 -9.53 -18.65
CA THR A 278 -9.48 -9.61 -19.68
C THR A 278 -9.11 -8.73 -20.86
N GLU A 279 -9.97 -8.65 -21.88
CA GLU A 279 -9.81 -7.67 -22.96
C GLU A 279 -10.00 -6.21 -22.49
N ASP A 280 -10.64 -6.01 -21.35
CA ASP A 280 -10.91 -4.70 -20.77
C ASP A 280 -9.78 -4.21 -19.84
N GLY A 281 -8.80 -5.07 -19.52
CA GLY A 281 -7.68 -4.73 -18.65
C GLY A 281 -7.30 -5.85 -17.67
N TRP A 282 -6.27 -5.59 -16.87
CA TRP A 282 -5.88 -6.44 -15.76
C TRP A 282 -6.40 -5.90 -14.42
N TYR A 283 -6.60 -6.81 -13.48
CA TYR A 283 -7.08 -6.53 -12.14
C TYR A 283 -6.25 -7.32 -11.14
N GLN A 284 -5.87 -6.66 -10.05
CA GLN A 284 -5.37 -7.28 -8.83
C GLN A 284 -6.25 -6.82 -7.68
N ILE A 285 -6.85 -7.77 -6.98
CA ILE A 285 -7.73 -7.54 -5.84
C ILE A 285 -7.05 -8.13 -4.62
N SER A 286 -6.82 -7.33 -3.59
CA SER A 286 -6.21 -7.76 -2.35
C SER A 286 -7.10 -7.48 -1.15
N GLY A 287 -6.97 -8.33 -0.14
CA GLY A 287 -7.57 -8.16 1.17
C GLY A 287 -6.53 -8.42 2.25
N SER A 288 -6.64 -7.69 3.36
CA SER A 288 -5.81 -7.86 4.55
C SER A 288 -6.14 -9.15 5.32
N ALA A 289 -5.43 -9.41 6.42
CA ALA A 289 -5.72 -10.54 7.30
C ALA A 289 -7.14 -10.51 7.90
N ASP A 290 -7.76 -9.33 8.02
CA ASP A 290 -9.11 -9.17 8.57
C ASP A 290 -10.23 -9.27 7.53
N ASP A 291 -9.87 -9.31 6.25
CA ASP A 291 -10.81 -9.46 5.14
C ASP A 291 -11.06 -10.94 4.85
N SER A 292 -12.29 -11.35 4.60
CA SER A 292 -12.55 -12.77 4.29
C SER A 292 -12.30 -13.07 2.82
N TYR A 293 -12.16 -14.36 2.46
CA TYR A 293 -12.15 -14.75 1.04
C TYR A 293 -13.41 -14.28 0.32
N GLU A 294 -14.57 -14.34 0.97
CA GLU A 294 -15.83 -13.86 0.37
C GLU A 294 -15.74 -12.39 -0.01
N SER A 295 -15.14 -11.54 0.83
CA SER A 295 -15.02 -10.10 0.52
C SER A 295 -14.15 -9.84 -0.71
N VAL A 296 -13.06 -10.61 -0.87
CA VAL A 296 -12.17 -10.50 -2.03
C VAL A 296 -12.83 -11.04 -3.30
N ILE A 297 -13.56 -12.17 -3.20
CA ILE A 297 -14.24 -12.77 -4.34
C ILE A 297 -15.51 -12.00 -4.73
N GLU A 298 -16.20 -11.32 -3.80
CA GLU A 298 -17.28 -10.39 -4.12
C GLU A 298 -16.79 -9.23 -4.99
N LEU A 299 -15.61 -8.68 -4.69
CA LEU A 299 -14.97 -7.68 -5.55
C LEU A 299 -14.57 -8.26 -6.91
N LEU A 300 -14.03 -9.48 -6.95
CA LEU A 300 -13.74 -10.18 -8.21
C LEU A 300 -15.00 -10.30 -9.07
N ASP A 301 -16.08 -10.83 -8.50
CA ASP A 301 -17.33 -11.05 -9.22
C ASP A 301 -17.94 -9.72 -9.68
N TRP A 302 -17.85 -8.66 -8.87
CA TRP A 302 -18.28 -7.32 -9.27
C TRP A 302 -17.51 -6.85 -10.50
N PHE A 303 -16.18 -6.80 -10.47
CA PHE A 303 -15.38 -6.31 -11.59
C PHE A 303 -15.37 -7.26 -12.80
N TRP A 304 -15.75 -8.53 -12.60
CA TRP A 304 -16.02 -9.47 -13.68
C TRP A 304 -17.30 -9.13 -14.45
N GLU A 305 -18.38 -8.74 -13.74
CA GLU A 305 -19.67 -8.35 -14.33
C GLU A 305 -19.71 -6.88 -14.76
N HIS A 306 -18.88 -6.05 -14.14
CA HIS A 306 -18.77 -4.61 -14.33
C HIS A 306 -17.31 -4.20 -14.61
N PRO A 307 -16.77 -4.52 -15.80
CA PRO A 307 -15.42 -4.08 -16.16
C PRO A 307 -15.27 -2.56 -16.05
N LEU A 308 -14.14 -2.13 -15.51
CA LEU A 308 -13.84 -0.72 -15.25
C LEU A 308 -13.71 0.06 -16.57
N ASP A 309 -14.54 1.10 -16.72
CA ASP A 309 -14.37 2.07 -17.79
C ASP A 309 -13.33 3.12 -17.38
N PHE A 310 -12.08 2.92 -17.82
CA PHE A 310 -10.97 3.83 -17.56
C PHE A 310 -11.23 5.27 -18.06
N SER A 311 -12.15 5.48 -19.02
CA SER A 311 -12.48 6.82 -19.52
C SER A 311 -13.20 7.71 -18.49
N LEU A 312 -13.70 7.12 -17.41
CA LEU A 312 -14.32 7.84 -16.29
C LEU A 312 -13.29 8.54 -15.40
N PHE A 313 -11.99 8.29 -15.59
CA PHE A 313 -10.91 8.88 -14.81
C PHE A 313 -9.99 9.78 -15.66
N PRO A 314 -10.50 10.88 -16.24
CA PRO A 314 -9.64 11.82 -16.93
C PRO A 314 -8.80 12.61 -15.92
N ILE A 315 -7.53 12.86 -16.25
CA ILE A 315 -6.56 13.55 -15.37
C ILE A 315 -7.02 14.91 -14.87
N GLU A 316 -7.83 15.62 -15.66
CA GLU A 316 -8.35 16.96 -15.35
C GLU A 316 -9.53 16.95 -14.35
N SER A 317 -10.13 15.79 -14.10
CA SER A 317 -11.27 15.65 -13.19
C SER A 317 -10.88 15.20 -11.79
N GLY A 318 -9.71 14.58 -11.63
CA GLY A 318 -9.27 14.13 -10.32
C GLY A 318 -8.54 15.23 -9.55
N ASP A 319 -8.60 15.14 -8.23
CA ASP A 319 -8.02 16.11 -7.32
C ASP A 319 -6.50 16.00 -7.24
N ALA A 320 -5.85 17.16 -7.15
CA ALA A 320 -4.43 17.32 -6.86
C ALA A 320 -4.21 17.46 -5.36
N TYR A 321 -3.43 16.58 -4.74
CA TYR A 321 -2.96 16.79 -3.38
C TYR A 321 -1.48 17.20 -3.38
N ALA A 322 -1.16 18.23 -2.59
CA ALA A 322 0.20 18.73 -2.45
C ALA A 322 0.45 19.23 -1.03
N TYR A 323 1.69 19.12 -0.58
CA TYR A 323 2.10 19.68 0.70
C TYR A 323 2.73 21.06 0.50
N ALA A 324 2.41 21.98 1.41
CA ALA A 324 3.00 23.31 1.45
C ALA A 324 3.39 23.69 2.88
N PRO A 325 4.38 24.58 3.07
CA PRO A 325 4.68 25.11 4.38
C PRO A 325 3.59 26.11 4.82
N MET A 326 3.22 26.08 6.09
CA MET A 326 2.24 27.00 6.69
C MET A 326 2.56 28.49 6.43
N SER A 327 3.85 28.83 6.30
CA SER A 327 4.31 30.22 6.04
C SER A 327 3.86 30.80 4.70
N GLU A 328 3.51 29.97 3.72
CA GLU A 328 2.95 30.40 2.43
C GLU A 328 1.45 30.74 2.52
N TYR A 329 0.75 30.21 3.53
CA TYR A 329 -0.68 30.36 3.76
C TYR A 329 -0.97 30.97 5.15
N PRO A 330 -0.49 32.19 5.43
CA PRO A 330 -0.59 32.77 6.76
C PRO A 330 -2.05 32.99 7.17
N GLY A 331 -2.41 32.53 8.37
CA GLY A 331 -3.74 32.71 8.96
C GLY A 331 -4.75 31.60 8.65
N VAL A 332 -4.40 30.64 7.79
CA VAL A 332 -5.21 29.42 7.59
C VAL A 332 -5.25 28.62 8.89
N PHE A 333 -6.43 28.12 9.27
CA PHE A 333 -6.67 27.42 10.54
C PHE A 333 -6.27 28.19 11.82
N ALA A 334 -6.08 29.52 11.77
CA ALA A 334 -5.62 30.29 12.93
C ALA A 334 -6.56 30.16 14.15
N ASP A 335 -7.86 29.99 13.92
CA ASP A 335 -8.86 29.81 14.98
C ASP A 335 -8.93 28.35 15.51
N CYS A 336 -8.21 27.43 14.86
CA CYS A 336 -8.14 26.02 15.24
C CYS A 336 -6.76 25.59 15.77
N LEU A 337 -5.77 26.48 15.75
CA LEU A 337 -4.39 26.19 16.16
C LEU A 337 -4.03 26.98 17.43
N PRO A 338 -3.60 26.31 18.51
CA PRO A 338 -3.18 27.00 19.72
C PRO A 338 -1.87 27.74 19.47
N ASP A 339 -1.63 28.80 20.25
CA ASP A 339 -0.36 29.54 20.22
C ASP A 339 0.73 28.72 20.95
N CYS A 340 1.23 27.67 20.29
CA CYS A 340 2.16 26.70 20.84
C CYS A 340 3.40 27.35 21.46
N GLU A 341 3.92 28.44 20.87
CA GLU A 341 5.08 29.17 21.41
C GLU A 341 4.80 29.75 22.80
N LYS A 342 3.61 30.30 23.06
CA LYS A 342 3.23 30.79 24.39
C LYS A 342 3.19 29.69 25.45
N TRP A 343 2.92 28.45 25.04
CA TRP A 343 2.90 27.28 25.91
C TRP A 343 4.28 26.60 26.02
N GLY A 344 5.31 27.15 25.38
CA GLY A 344 6.66 26.57 25.39
C GLY A 344 6.79 25.32 24.54
N LEU A 345 5.84 25.08 23.63
CA LEU A 345 5.87 23.98 22.68
C LEU A 345 6.65 24.37 21.44
N ILE A 346 7.38 23.41 20.90
CA ILE A 346 8.19 23.51 19.70
C ILE A 346 7.54 22.61 18.66
N ALA A 347 7.27 23.15 17.47
CA ALA A 347 6.84 22.36 16.33
C ALA A 347 8.08 21.69 15.72
N GLU A 348 8.15 20.35 15.75
CA GLU A 348 9.22 19.62 15.04
C GLU A 348 8.85 19.37 13.59
N GLN A 349 7.57 19.18 13.34
CA GLN A 349 6.99 18.97 12.02
C GLN A 349 5.67 19.70 11.91
N SER A 350 5.42 20.29 10.74
CA SER A 350 4.15 20.92 10.42
C SER A 350 3.93 20.88 8.92
N ASP A 351 2.86 20.24 8.48
CA ASP A 351 2.53 20.05 7.08
C ASP A 351 1.12 20.58 6.80
N LEU A 352 1.00 21.46 5.81
CA LEU A 352 -0.29 21.92 5.29
C LEU A 352 -0.60 21.14 4.01
N MET A 353 -1.74 20.48 3.97
CA MET A 353 -2.24 19.79 2.79
C MET A 353 -3.09 20.74 1.95
N LEU A 354 -2.80 20.79 0.66
CA LEU A 354 -3.58 21.50 -0.35
C LEU A 354 -4.31 20.50 -1.23
N LYS A 355 -5.58 20.77 -1.50
CA LYS A 355 -6.37 20.12 -2.54
C LYS A 355 -6.61 21.12 -3.67
N ASN A 356 -6.15 20.81 -4.88
CA ASN A 356 -6.23 21.72 -6.04
C ASN A 356 -5.65 23.12 -5.78
N GLY A 357 -4.66 23.22 -4.88
CA GLY A 357 -4.04 24.47 -4.46
C GLY A 357 -4.75 25.22 -3.33
N GLU A 358 -5.86 24.72 -2.81
CA GLU A 358 -6.57 25.28 -1.66
C GLU A 358 -6.29 24.46 -0.39
N PRO A 359 -6.01 25.10 0.78
CA PRO A 359 -5.76 24.38 2.03
C PRO A 359 -6.97 23.60 2.53
N VAL A 360 -6.79 22.31 2.83
CA VAL A 360 -7.86 21.42 3.29
C VAL A 360 -7.57 20.75 4.63
N SER A 361 -6.29 20.55 4.96
CA SER A 361 -5.91 20.03 6.27
C SER A 361 -4.53 20.50 6.72
N PHE A 362 -4.29 20.34 8.01
CA PHE A 362 -3.02 20.63 8.67
C PHE A 362 -2.70 19.48 9.64
N ALA A 363 -1.44 19.08 9.69
CA ALA A 363 -0.92 18.20 10.72
C ALA A 363 0.36 18.79 11.30
N GLY A 364 0.48 18.80 12.63
CA GLY A 364 1.70 19.26 13.30
C GLY A 364 2.04 18.41 14.51
N TYR A 365 3.32 18.07 14.66
CA TYR A 365 3.86 17.41 15.84
C TYR A 365 4.54 18.45 16.73
N TYR A 366 4.11 18.50 17.99
CA TYR A 366 4.55 19.47 18.97
C TYR A 366 5.14 18.77 20.19
N THR A 367 6.25 19.30 20.71
CA THR A 367 6.89 18.81 21.94
C THR A 367 7.40 19.96 22.81
N THR A 368 7.51 19.73 24.11
CA THR A 368 8.27 20.63 25.01
C THR A 368 9.77 20.31 25.07
N ASP A 369 10.23 19.20 24.47
CA ASP A 369 11.63 18.73 24.49
C ASP A 369 12.14 18.38 23.08
N ALA A 370 12.53 19.40 22.31
CA ALA A 370 12.96 19.25 20.90
C ALA A 370 14.32 18.55 20.70
N GLU A 371 15.04 18.20 21.77
CA GLU A 371 16.38 17.59 21.69
C GLU A 371 16.45 16.19 22.32
N ASN A 372 15.31 15.61 22.73
CA ASN A 372 15.26 14.38 23.54
C ASN A 372 16.20 14.47 24.76
N ASN A 373 16.22 15.62 25.44
CA ASN A 373 17.05 15.86 26.62
C ASN A 373 16.53 15.14 27.89
N GLU A 374 15.64 14.15 27.73
CA GLU A 374 15.01 13.34 28.79
C GLU A 374 14.35 14.22 29.86
N ILE A 375 13.59 15.25 29.46
CA ILE A 375 12.76 15.99 30.41
C ILE A 375 11.68 15.02 30.94
N GLU A 376 11.72 14.76 32.25
CA GLU A 376 10.89 13.75 32.95
C GLU A 376 9.37 13.95 32.75
N ASP A 377 8.94 15.17 32.43
CA ASP A 377 7.54 15.57 32.20
C ASP A 377 7.33 16.20 30.81
N ALA A 378 8.09 15.79 29.79
CA ALA A 378 7.94 16.31 28.43
C ALA A 378 6.54 16.00 27.88
N VAL A 379 5.86 17.01 27.34
CA VAL A 379 4.59 16.83 26.64
C VAL A 379 4.84 16.79 25.15
N SER A 380 4.34 15.76 24.49
CA SER A 380 4.35 15.60 23.05
C SER A 380 2.99 15.13 22.52
N PHE A 381 2.60 15.64 21.36
CA PHE A 381 1.34 15.29 20.70
C PHE A 381 1.33 15.68 19.22
N ASN A 382 0.50 15.00 18.44
CA ASN A 382 0.07 15.47 17.12
C ASN A 382 -1.21 16.28 17.24
N TRP A 383 -1.28 17.37 16.49
CA TRP A 383 -2.46 18.21 16.34
C TRP A 383 -2.83 18.31 14.87
N GLU A 384 -4.02 17.85 14.55
CA GLU A 384 -4.54 17.83 13.19
C GLU A 384 -5.79 18.69 13.06
N VAL A 385 -5.95 19.34 11.91
CA VAL A 385 -7.13 20.11 11.54
C VAL A 385 -7.55 19.67 10.15
N HIS A 386 -8.83 19.32 9.99
CA HIS A 386 -9.42 18.88 8.74
C HIS A 386 -10.68 19.71 8.45
N PHE A 387 -10.83 20.20 7.22
CA PHE A 387 -12.03 20.94 6.81
C PHE A 387 -13.22 19.99 6.60
N LEU A 388 -14.37 20.25 7.23
CA LEU A 388 -15.63 19.55 6.93
C LEU A 388 -16.38 20.36 5.85
N PRO A 389 -16.95 19.74 4.81
CA PRO A 389 -17.34 18.32 4.71
C PRO A 389 -16.33 17.40 4.01
N GLU A 390 -15.14 17.89 3.65
CA GLU A 390 -14.18 17.17 2.81
C GLU A 390 -13.35 16.11 3.56
N SER A 391 -13.50 16.00 4.88
CA SER A 391 -12.73 15.01 5.62
C SER A 391 -13.27 13.60 5.37
N ASN A 392 -12.49 12.75 4.69
CA ASN A 392 -12.58 11.28 4.78
C ASN A 392 -12.09 10.75 6.14
N SER A 393 -12.09 11.60 7.17
CA SER A 393 -11.64 11.25 8.50
C SER A 393 -12.51 10.11 9.02
N PRO A 394 -11.94 8.95 9.39
CA PRO A 394 -12.71 7.84 9.94
C PRO A 394 -13.22 8.15 11.37
N PHE A 395 -12.91 9.34 11.91
CA PHE A 395 -13.14 9.70 13.29
C PHE A 395 -14.41 10.54 13.44
N ASP A 396 -15.39 9.97 14.16
CA ASP A 396 -16.54 10.73 14.64
C ASP A 396 -16.09 11.78 15.65
N SER A 397 -16.68 12.98 15.56
CA SER A 397 -16.46 14.03 16.55
C SER A 397 -17.02 13.63 17.92
N ASP A 398 -16.22 13.79 18.97
CA ASP A 398 -16.62 13.63 20.37
C ASP A 398 -17.48 14.80 20.89
N GLY A 399 -17.70 15.83 20.07
CA GLY A 399 -18.51 17.00 20.38
C GLY A 399 -17.92 18.29 19.84
N SER A 400 -18.67 19.39 19.98
CA SER A 400 -18.13 20.73 19.72
C SER A 400 -17.30 21.23 20.91
N LEU A 401 -16.26 22.02 20.63
CA LEU A 401 -15.32 22.51 21.65
C LEU A 401 -16.03 23.21 22.83
N ASP A 402 -17.10 23.95 22.57
CA ASP A 402 -17.89 24.67 23.58
C ASP A 402 -18.75 23.76 24.49
N GLN A 403 -18.92 22.49 24.13
CA GLN A 403 -19.70 21.50 24.87
C GLN A 403 -18.82 20.55 25.69
N LEU A 404 -17.54 20.42 25.34
CA LEU A 404 -16.61 19.56 26.05
C LEU A 404 -16.26 20.12 27.43
N THR A 405 -15.92 19.22 28.35
CA THR A 405 -15.44 19.56 29.69
C THR A 405 -14.12 18.85 29.98
N GLN A 406 -13.34 19.38 30.93
CA GLN A 406 -12.08 18.76 31.36
C GLN A 406 -12.23 17.26 31.69
N GLN A 407 -13.31 16.90 32.39
CA GLN A 407 -13.56 15.50 32.76
C GLN A 407 -13.88 14.66 31.51
N ASN A 408 -14.65 15.20 30.56
CA ASN A 408 -14.93 14.47 29.32
C ASN A 408 -13.65 14.21 28.52
N VAL A 409 -12.76 15.21 28.40
CA VAL A 409 -11.49 15.05 27.70
C VAL A 409 -10.61 14.00 28.36
N ALA A 410 -10.47 14.03 29.69
CA ALA A 410 -9.70 13.02 30.42
C ALA A 410 -10.27 11.61 30.22
N ASP A 411 -11.59 11.44 30.33
CA ASP A 411 -12.25 10.14 30.15
C ASP A 411 -12.06 9.60 28.72
N ILE A 412 -12.19 10.47 27.69
CA ILE A 412 -12.01 10.10 26.28
C ILE A 412 -10.56 9.71 25.99
N LEU A 413 -9.58 10.50 26.46
CA LEU A 413 -8.17 10.21 26.22
C LEU A 413 -7.74 8.90 26.90
N THR A 414 -8.22 8.59 28.11
CA THR A 414 -7.94 7.31 28.76
C THR A 414 -8.61 6.12 28.03
N GLU A 415 -9.77 6.32 27.39
CA GLU A 415 -10.46 5.26 26.65
C GLU A 415 -9.87 5.02 25.26
N LYS A 416 -9.60 6.10 24.50
CA LYS A 416 -9.25 6.05 23.07
C LYS A 416 -7.77 6.34 22.78
N GLY A 417 -7.09 7.07 23.66
CA GLY A 417 -5.73 7.60 23.41
C GLY A 417 -5.69 8.86 22.55
N TRP A 418 -6.82 9.35 22.05
CA TRP A 418 -6.95 10.54 21.21
C TRP A 418 -8.32 11.19 21.41
N ILE A 419 -8.49 12.42 20.96
CA ILE A 419 -9.77 13.15 21.00
C ILE A 419 -10.01 13.87 19.68
N ALA A 420 -11.22 13.78 19.15
CA ALA A 420 -11.66 14.54 17.98
C ALA A 420 -12.81 15.47 18.34
N PHE A 421 -12.76 16.72 17.94
CA PHE A 421 -13.79 17.71 18.29
C PHE A 421 -13.96 18.76 17.19
N THR A 422 -15.10 19.42 17.16
CA THR A 422 -15.40 20.42 16.13
C THR A 422 -15.20 21.86 16.62
N ILE A 423 -14.60 22.68 15.76
CA ILE A 423 -14.56 24.14 15.86
C ILE A 423 -15.15 24.69 14.56
N GLU A 424 -16.34 25.28 14.64
CA GLU A 424 -17.10 25.72 13.47
C GLU A 424 -17.27 24.58 12.43
N GLU A 425 -16.66 24.72 11.25
CA GLU A 425 -16.69 23.75 10.14
C GLU A 425 -15.43 22.87 10.09
N ASN A 426 -14.55 22.92 11.11
CA ASN A 426 -13.32 22.12 11.14
C ASN A 426 -13.42 21.00 12.18
N LEU A 427 -12.93 19.82 11.80
CA LEU A 427 -12.63 18.73 12.71
C LEU A 427 -11.17 18.87 13.19
N VAL A 428 -10.98 18.95 14.50
CA VAL A 428 -9.67 18.98 15.14
C VAL A 428 -9.45 17.67 15.85
N ILE A 429 -8.28 17.06 15.64
CA ILE A 429 -7.91 15.80 16.27
C ILE A 429 -6.58 15.96 16.99
N ILE A 430 -6.50 15.43 18.21
CA ILE A 430 -5.30 15.49 19.02
C ILE A 430 -4.90 14.06 19.42
N TYR A 431 -3.67 13.69 19.08
CA TYR A 431 -3.05 12.42 19.48
C TYR A 431 -1.91 12.71 20.46
N PRO A 432 -2.18 12.74 21.76
CA PRO A 432 -1.12 12.83 22.75
C PRO A 432 -0.36 11.51 22.86
N ASP A 433 0.94 11.59 23.12
CA ASP A 433 1.80 10.41 23.31
C ASP A 433 1.41 9.62 24.58
N THR A 434 0.77 10.27 25.55
CA THR A 434 0.26 9.67 26.80
C THR A 434 -1.06 10.33 27.23
N ASP A 435 -1.93 9.59 27.92
CA ASP A 435 -3.16 10.13 28.52
C ASP A 435 -2.90 10.91 29.83
N GLU A 436 -1.70 10.77 30.41
CA GLU A 436 -1.27 11.48 31.61
C GLU A 436 -1.25 13.01 31.45
N HIS A 437 -1.24 13.51 30.20
CA HIS A 437 -1.24 14.93 29.87
C HIS A 437 -2.64 15.52 29.57
N ALA A 438 -3.73 14.81 29.88
CA ALA A 438 -5.10 15.27 29.61
C ALA A 438 -5.41 16.69 30.13
N ASP A 439 -4.89 17.06 31.30
CA ASP A 439 -5.08 18.40 31.87
C ASP A 439 -4.39 19.50 31.04
N PHE A 440 -3.23 19.20 30.46
CA PHE A 440 -2.51 20.11 29.58
C PHE A 440 -3.20 20.24 28.22
N ILE A 441 -3.63 19.12 27.63
CA ILE A 441 -4.39 19.11 26.38
C ILE A 441 -5.69 19.91 26.53
N TRP A 442 -6.43 19.72 27.63
CA TRP A 442 -7.62 20.52 27.91
C TRP A 442 -7.33 22.03 27.99
N GLN A 443 -6.22 22.42 28.63
CA GLN A 443 -5.83 23.82 28.71
C GLN A 443 -5.49 24.43 27.35
N LEU A 444 -4.82 23.67 26.47
CA LEU A 444 -4.58 24.06 25.07
C LEU A 444 -5.90 24.25 24.32
N MET A 445 -6.81 23.28 24.40
CA MET A 445 -8.14 23.37 23.77
C MET A 445 -8.91 24.60 24.24
N GLN A 446 -8.91 24.89 25.55
CA GLN A 446 -9.57 26.08 26.08
C GLN A 446 -8.96 27.40 25.61
N SER A 447 -7.69 27.42 25.24
CA SER A 447 -7.02 28.63 24.77
C SER A 447 -7.63 29.16 23.46
N LEU A 448 -8.20 28.27 22.64
CA LEU A 448 -8.89 28.58 21.38
C LEU A 448 -10.25 29.27 21.59
N ILE A 449 -10.86 29.13 22.76
CA ILE A 449 -12.13 29.80 23.10
C ILE A 449 -11.86 31.26 23.53
N GLN A 450 -10.63 31.58 23.92
CA GLN A 450 -10.23 32.86 24.51
C GLN A 450 -9.44 33.76 23.56
N SER A 451 -9.02 33.24 22.40
CA SER A 451 -8.47 33.99 21.26
C SER A 451 -9.56 34.68 20.46
#